data_AF-A0A348SCE7-F1
#
_entry.id   AF-A0A348SCE7-F1
#
_cell.length_a   1.000
_cell.length_b   1.000
_cell.length_c   1.000
_cell.angle_alpha   90.00
_cell.angle_beta   90.00
_cell.angle_gamma   90.00
#
_symmetry.space_group_name_H-M   'P 1'
#
loop_
_entity.id
_entity.type
_entity.pdbx_description
1 polymer ?
#
loop_
_entity_poly.entity_id
_entity_poly.type
_entity_poly.pdbx_seq_one_letter_code
_entity_poly.pdbx_strand_id
1 'polypeptide(L)' 'MSELIFELLLRLLKVAAAALLGLLFYMTATAIDPAAAGAMLAVASLAAGAGTILLLESSPL' A
#
# COMPACT_ATOMS: atom_id res chain seq x y z
N MET A 1 -4.45 -9.21 27.41
CA MET A 1 -4.15 -10.16 26.31
C MET A 1 -4.99 -9.88 25.07
N SER A 2 -6.30 -9.65 25.15
CA SER A 2 -7.13 -9.33 23.97
C SER A 2 -6.73 -8.01 23.28
N GLU A 3 -6.32 -7.01 24.04
CA GLU A 3 -5.97 -5.68 23.52
C GLU A 3 -4.71 -5.68 22.64
N LEU A 4 -3.67 -6.41 23.06
CA LEU A 4 -2.45 -6.64 22.27
C LEU A 4 -2.75 -7.33 20.93
N ILE A 5 -3.66 -8.31 20.93
CA ILE A 5 -4.08 -9.00 19.70
C ILE A 5 -4.79 -8.03 18.76
N PHE A 6 -5.69 -7.19 19.31
CA PHE A 6 -6.42 -6.21 18.53
C PHE A 6 -5.50 -5.15 17.90
N GLU A 7 -4.55 -4.61 18.67
CA GLU A 7 -3.54 -3.70 18.15
C GLU A 7 -2.71 -4.33 17.02
N LEU A 8 -2.31 -5.60 17.19
CA LEU A 8 -1.55 -6.32 16.17
C LEU A 8 -2.36 -6.49 14.89
N LEU A 9 -3.64 -6.86 15.01
CA LEU A 9 -4.55 -6.99 13.87
C LEU A 9 -4.74 -5.66 13.14
N LEU A 10 -4.91 -4.55 13.86
CA LEU A 10 -5.00 -3.21 13.27
C LEU A 10 -3.72 -2.82 12.53
N ARG A 11 -2.54 -3.14 13.08
CA ARG A 11 -1.26 -2.91 12.39
C ARG A 11 -1.14 -3.73 11.11
N LEU A 12 -1.51 -5.01 11.15
CA LEU A 12 -1.51 -5.87 9.97
C LEU A 12 -2.51 -5.40 8.91
N LEU A 13 -3.69 -4.92 9.33
CA LEU A 13 -4.68 -4.36 8.42
C LEU A 13 -4.14 -3.14 7.66
N LYS A 14 -3.37 -2.26 8.32
CA LYS A 14 -2.71 -1.11 7.68
C LYS A 14 -1.70 -1.55 6.63
N VAL A 15 -0.89 -2.57 6.94
CA VAL A 15 0.07 -3.15 5.99
C VAL A 15 -0.66 -3.76 4.79
N ALA A 16 -1.75 -4.48 5.03
CA ALA A 16 -2.57 -5.04 3.96
C ALA A 16 -3.20 -3.95 3.08
N ALA A 17 -3.70 -2.87 3.67
CA ALA A 17 -4.25 -1.73 2.94
C ALA A 17 -3.18 -1.04 2.06
N ALA A 18 -1.97 -0.82 2.60
CA ALA A 18 -0.84 -0.29 1.83
C ALA A 18 -0.49 -1.19 0.63
N ALA A 19 -0.46 -2.50 0.83
CA ALA A 19 -0.18 -3.46 -0.23
C ALA A 19 -1.27 -3.46 -1.31
N LEU A 20 -2.54 -3.36 -0.94
CA LEU A 20 -3.66 -3.26 -1.88
C LEU A 20 -3.62 -1.96 -2.70
N LEU A 21 -3.30 -0.83 -2.08
CA LEU A 21 -3.10 0.43 -2.81
C LEU A 21 -1.92 0.34 -3.77
N GLY A 22 -0.81 -0.27 -3.33
CA GLY A 22 0.34 -0.49 -4.20
C GLY A 22 0.02 -1.41 -5.39
N LEU A 23 -0.77 -2.46 -5.17
CA LEU A 23 -1.27 -3.31 -6.26
C LEU A 23 -2.16 -2.52 -7.22
N LEU A 24 -3.03 -1.66 -6.72
CA LEU A 24 -3.89 -0.80 -7.54
C LEU A 24 -3.07 0.16 -8.41
N PHE A 25 -2.02 0.79 -7.85
CA PHE A 25 -1.10 1.63 -8.62
C PHE A 25 -0.35 0.84 -9.70
N TYR A 26 0.09 -0.38 -9.38
CA TYR A 26 0.74 -1.24 -10.36
C TYR A 26 -0.21 -1.59 -11.50
N MET A 27 -1.42 -2.05 -11.19
CA MET A 27 -2.41 -2.46 -12.21
C MET A 27 -2.86 -1.29 -13.07
N THR A 28 -3.04 -0.10 -12.49
CA THR A 28 -3.40 1.10 -13.26
C THR A 28 -2.27 1.55 -14.16
N ALA A 29 -1.02 1.55 -13.67
CA ALA A 29 0.15 1.89 -14.48
C ALA A 29 0.36 0.91 -15.64
N THR A 30 0.25 -0.41 -15.40
CA THR A 30 0.41 -1.43 -16.45
C THR A 30 -0.76 -1.48 -17.43
N ALA A 31 -1.96 -1.05 -17.02
CA ALA A 31 -3.10 -0.89 -17.93
C ALA A 31 -2.90 0.28 -18.90
N ILE A 32 -2.20 1.35 -18.48
CA ILE A 32 -1.89 2.51 -19.31
C ILE A 32 -0.71 2.21 -20.25
N ASP A 33 0.38 1.67 -19.71
CA ASP A 33 1.56 1.28 -20.48
C ASP A 33 2.02 -0.14 -20.09
N PRO A 34 1.60 -1.16 -20.86
CA PRO A 34 1.99 -2.54 -20.61
C PRO A 34 3.50 -2.78 -20.73
N ALA A 35 4.23 -1.95 -21.50
CA ALA A 35 5.68 -2.10 -21.68
C ALA A 35 6.46 -1.68 -20.42
N ALA A 36 5.84 -0.90 -19.53
CA ALA A 36 6.40 -0.52 -18.24
C ALA A 36 6.29 -1.63 -17.16
N ALA A 37 5.60 -2.74 -17.46
CA ALA A 37 5.44 -3.84 -16.51
C ALA A 37 6.79 -4.48 -16.14
N GLY A 38 7.12 -4.47 -14.86
CA GLY A 38 8.39 -5.00 -14.38
C GLY A 38 8.61 -4.81 -12.89
N ALA A 39 9.69 -5.39 -12.37
CA ALA A 39 10.01 -5.37 -10.94
C ALA A 39 10.16 -3.95 -10.37
N MET A 40 10.73 -3.02 -11.15
CA MET A 40 10.90 -1.64 -10.71
C MET A 40 9.57 -0.93 -10.51
N LEU A 41 8.62 -1.09 -11.45
CA LEU A 41 7.27 -0.53 -11.31
C LEU A 41 6.53 -1.19 -10.15
N ALA A 42 6.67 -2.49 -9.93
CA ALA A 42 6.06 -3.20 -8.81
C ALA A 42 6.55 -2.65 -7.45
N VAL A 43 7.86 -2.46 -7.29
CA VAL A 43 8.46 -1.89 -6.07
C VAL A 43 8.04 -0.43 -5.89
N ALA A 44 8.09 0.38 -6.96
CA ALA A 44 7.66 1.78 -6.90
C ALA A 44 6.19 1.92 -6.53
N SER A 45 5.33 1.06 -7.08
CA SER A 45 3.90 1.04 -6.77
C SER A 45 3.64 0.62 -5.33
N LEU A 46 4.35 -0.39 -4.82
CA LEU A 46 4.27 -0.79 -3.41
C LEU A 46 4.73 0.33 -2.47
N ALA A 47 5.84 1.00 -2.80
CA ALA A 47 6.34 2.15 -2.04
C ALA A 47 5.34 3.32 -2.06
N ALA A 48 4.70 3.58 -3.20
CA ALA A 48 3.64 4.56 -3.30
C ALA A 48 2.42 4.18 -2.44
N GLY A 49 2.02 2.91 -2.43
CA GLY A 49 0.93 2.40 -1.57
C GLY A 49 1.24 2.50 -0.07
N ALA A 50 2.50 2.31 0.34
CA ALA A 50 2.92 2.56 1.71
C ALA A 50 2.92 4.07 2.03
N GLY A 51 3.43 4.90 1.11
CA GLY A 51 3.48 6.35 1.25
C GLY A 51 2.09 6.97 1.41
N THR A 52 1.07 6.48 0.70
CA THR A 52 -0.31 6.98 0.85
C THR A 52 -0.90 6.70 2.23
N ILE A 53 -0.66 5.52 2.81
CA ILE A 53 -1.09 5.22 4.18
C ILE A 53 -0.37 6.13 5.18
N LEU A 54 0.95 6.33 5.04
CA LEU A 54 1.70 7.25 5.89
C LEU A 54 1.17 8.69 5.81
N LEU A 55 0.83 9.16 4.60
CA LEU A 55 0.23 10.47 4.41
C LEU A 55 -1.12 10.59 5.10
N LEU A 56 -1.97 9.56 5.00
CA LEU A 56 -3.27 9.52 5.68
C LEU A 56 -3.11 9.53 7.20
N GLU A 57 -2.11 8.85 7.75
CA GLU A 57 -1.82 8.86 9.19
C GLU A 57 -1.25 10.19 9.68
N SER A 58 -0.53 10.91 8.82
CA SER A 58 0.06 12.21 9.13
C SER A 58 -0.91 13.39 8.96
N SER A 59 -2.04 13.17 8.30
CA SER A 59 -3.02 14.21 8.00
C SER A 59 -3.80 14.59 9.26
N PRO A 60 -3.93 15.88 9.61
CA PRO A 60 -4.67 16.35 10.78
C PRO A 60 -6.21 16.39 10.61
N LEU A 61 -6.73 15.79 9.53
CA LEU A 61 -8.17 15.68 9.26
C LEU A 61 -8.82 14.55 10.06
#